data_AF-A0A8I0Q888-F1
#
_entry.id   AF-A0A8I0Q888-F1
#
_cell.length_a   1.000
_cell.length_b   1.000
_cell.length_c   1.000
_cell.angle_alpha   90.00
_cell.angle_beta   90.00
_cell.angle_gamma   90.00
#
_symmetry.space_group_name_H-M   'P 1'
#
loop_
_entity.id
_entity.type
_entity.pdbx_description
1 polymer ?
#
loop_
_entity_poly.entity_id
_entity_poly.type
_entity_poly.pdbx_seq_one_letter_code
_entity_poly.pdbx_strand_id
1 'polypeptide(L)'
;MKEPNFKDRPADLLFKVDGNNVIKFDAIFRVKNDKAAEAVSYDEEQIVKALKELKSATGKYLIGVNIKGSSPEYDYKVSHPGNVARSTAEVNKFAKACDIKL
;
A
#
# COMPACT_ATOMS: atom_id res chain seq x y z
N MET A 1 -6.98 -25.94 18.38
CA MET A 1 -7.10 -25.25 17.07
C MET A 1 -5.69 -24.95 16.58
N LYS A 2 -5.33 -25.38 15.37
CA LYS A 2 -4.02 -25.04 14.77
C LYS A 2 -4.13 -23.64 14.17
N GLU A 3 -3.26 -22.72 14.56
CA GLU A 3 -3.16 -21.41 13.94
C GLU A 3 -2.97 -21.58 12.42
N PRO A 4 -3.70 -20.85 11.56
CA PRO A 4 -3.45 -20.93 10.14
C PRO A 4 -2.07 -20.35 9.88
N ASN A 5 -1.16 -21.19 9.38
CA ASN A 5 0.18 -20.80 8.98
C ASN A 5 0.06 -19.94 7.71
N PHE A 6 -0.24 -18.66 7.86
CA PHE A 6 -0.30 -17.70 6.75
C PHE A 6 1.11 -17.35 6.32
N LYS A 7 1.72 -18.26 5.55
CA LYS A 7 2.93 -17.97 4.77
C LYS A 7 2.69 -16.76 3.88
N ASP A 8 3.75 -15.98 3.68
CA ASP A 8 3.84 -14.89 2.71
C ASP A 8 3.15 -15.27 1.39
N ARG A 9 2.22 -14.41 0.94
CA ARG A 9 1.48 -14.59 -0.31
C ARG A 9 1.78 -13.46 -1.28
N PRO A 10 1.93 -13.74 -2.58
CA PRO A 10 2.02 -12.68 -3.56
C PRO A 10 0.72 -11.85 -3.55
N ALA A 11 0.86 -10.54 -3.72
CA ALA A 11 -0.26 -9.62 -3.78
C ALA A 11 0.03 -8.48 -4.76
N ASP A 12 -1.04 -7.94 -5.35
CA ASP A 12 -0.97 -6.61 -5.95
C ASP A 12 -1.43 -5.60 -4.91
N LEU A 13 -0.63 -4.58 -4.65
CA LEU A 13 -1.05 -3.40 -3.89
C LEU A 13 -1.33 -2.27 -4.89
N LEU A 14 -2.54 -1.72 -4.83
CA LEU A 14 -2.99 -0.62 -5.66
C LEU A 14 -3.17 0.62 -4.78
N PHE A 15 -2.58 1.73 -5.21
CA PHE A 15 -2.70 3.01 -4.52
C PHE A 15 -3.13 4.08 -5.51
N LYS A 16 -4.07 4.93 -5.11
CA LYS A 16 -4.55 6.04 -5.92
C LYS A 16 -4.80 7.25 -5.06
N VAL A 17 -4.21 8.39 -5.43
CA VAL A 17 -4.60 9.71 -4.92
C VAL A 17 -5.66 10.30 -5.86
N ASP A 18 -6.66 10.99 -5.33
CA ASP A 18 -7.68 11.66 -6.15
C ASP A 18 -7.04 12.58 -7.20
N GLY A 19 -7.52 12.50 -8.44
CA GLY A 19 -6.99 13.25 -9.58
C GLY A 19 -5.77 12.62 -10.27
N ASN A 20 -5.17 11.57 -9.70
CA ASN A 20 -4.00 10.88 -10.28
C ASN A 20 -4.34 9.48 -10.83
N ASN A 21 -3.34 8.90 -11.52
CA ASN A 21 -3.39 7.53 -12.03
C ASN A 21 -3.20 6.52 -10.90
N VAL A 22 -3.64 5.28 -11.12
CA VAL A 22 -3.38 4.18 -10.18
C VAL A 22 -1.89 3.83 -10.22
N ILE A 23 -1.28 3.73 -9.05
CA ILE A 23 0.04 3.16 -8.82
C ILE A 23 -0.15 1.71 -8.42
N LYS A 24 0.48 0.79 -9.15
CA LYS A 24 0.51 -0.64 -8.80
C LYS A 24 1.89 -0.95 -8.22
N PHE A 25 1.89 -1.70 -7.13
CA PHE A 25 3.07 -2.29 -6.54
C PHE A 25 2.94 -3.82 -6.57
N ASP A 26 4.02 -4.49 -6.94
CA ASP A 26 4.18 -5.90 -6.62
C ASP A 26 4.50 -6.01 -5.13
N ALA A 27 3.68 -6.76 -4.41
CA ALA A 27 3.72 -6.81 -2.95
C ALA A 27 3.69 -8.24 -2.42
N ILE A 28 4.10 -8.38 -1.17
CA ILE A 28 3.91 -9.60 -0.38
C ILE A 28 2.92 -9.28 0.74
N PHE A 29 1.84 -10.05 0.79
CA PHE A 29 0.90 -10.03 1.90
C PHE A 29 1.31 -11.04 2.96
N ARG A 30 1.29 -10.62 4.23
CA ARG A 30 1.54 -11.50 5.37
C ARG A 30 0.70 -11.11 6.57
N VAL A 31 0.33 -12.11 7.38
CA VAL A 31 -0.29 -11.90 8.68
C VAL A 31 0.85 -11.71 9.69
N LYS A 32 0.98 -10.51 10.24
CA LYS A 32 2.06 -10.16 11.17
C LYS A 32 1.83 -10.79 12.55
N ASN A 33 0.58 -10.81 13.00
CA ASN A 33 0.12 -11.44 14.24
C ASN A 33 -1.41 -11.58 14.21
N ASP A 34 -1.99 -12.02 15.33
CA ASP A 34 -3.44 -12.19 15.54
C ASP A 34 -4.27 -10.90 15.34
N LYS A 35 -3.64 -9.72 15.32
CA LYS A 35 -4.31 -8.41 15.25
C LYS A 35 -3.99 -7.61 13.99
N ALA A 36 -3.00 -8.03 13.20
CA ALA A 36 -2.51 -7.23 12.09
C ALA A 36 -2.04 -8.08 10.91
N ALA A 37 -2.36 -7.61 9.72
CA ALA A 37 -1.78 -8.06 8.47
C ALA A 37 -1.22 -6.87 7.71
N GLU A 38 -0.27 -7.12 6.82
CA GLU A 38 0.39 -6.09 6.03
C GLU A 38 0.62 -6.56 4.59
N ALA A 39 0.63 -5.60 3.67
CA ALA A 39 1.12 -5.78 2.31
C ALA A 39 2.38 -4.90 2.17
N VAL A 40 3.50 -5.52 1.80
CA VAL A 40 4.81 -4.84 1.73
C VAL A 40 5.31 -4.88 0.30
N SER A 41 5.74 -3.73 -0.21
CA SER A 41 6.51 -3.61 -1.45
C SER A 41 7.81 -2.88 -1.18
N TYR A 42 8.82 -3.20 -1.98
CA TYR A 42 10.14 -2.58 -1.96
C TYR A 42 10.46 -1.86 -3.28
N ASP A 43 9.45 -1.63 -4.13
CA ASP A 43 9.61 -0.87 -5.36
C ASP A 43 9.83 0.61 -5.04
N GLU A 44 11.09 1.01 -4.94
CA GLU A 44 11.49 2.37 -4.57
C GLU A 44 10.94 3.43 -5.52
N GLU A 45 10.86 3.12 -6.82
CA GLU A 45 10.36 4.06 -7.82
C GLU A 45 8.87 4.35 -7.60
N GLN A 46 8.07 3.29 -7.44
CA GLN A 46 6.63 3.45 -7.17
C GLN A 46 6.38 4.07 -5.79
N ILE A 47 7.23 3.78 -4.79
CA ILE A 47 7.13 4.40 -3.45
C ILE A 47 7.38 5.90 -3.57
N VAL A 48 8.45 6.32 -4.25
CA VAL A 48 8.75 7.75 -4.47
C VAL A 48 7.62 8.43 -5.24
N LYS A 49 7.06 7.77 -6.26
CA LYS A 49 5.90 8.28 -7.00
C LYS A 49 4.69 8.49 -6.08
N ALA A 50 4.34 7.50 -5.26
CA ALA A 50 3.22 7.61 -4.33
C ALA A 50 3.43 8.71 -3.29
N LEU A 51 4.66 8.87 -2.77
CA LEU A 51 5.01 9.95 -1.85
C LEU A 51 4.87 11.32 -2.52
N LYS A 52 5.30 11.48 -3.78
CA LYS A 52 5.12 12.73 -4.55
C LYS A 52 3.66 13.07 -4.75
N GLU A 53 2.85 12.10 -5.14
CA GLU A 53 1.40 12.28 -5.32
C GLU A 53 0.71 12.66 -4.00
N LEU A 54 1.06 11.99 -2.90
CA LEU A 54 0.56 12.31 -1.56
C LEU A 54 1.00 13.71 -1.10
N LYS A 55 2.23 14.12 -1.40
CA LYS A 55 2.77 15.43 -0.99
C LYS A 55 1.93 16.59 -1.56
N SER A 56 1.38 16.42 -2.76
CA SER A 56 0.51 17.41 -3.43
C SER A 56 -0.99 17.19 -3.21
N ALA A 57 -1.38 16.15 -2.48
CA ALA A 57 -2.78 15.75 -2.36
C ALA A 57 -3.56 16.67 -1.41
N THR A 58 -4.82 16.97 -1.77
CA THR A 58 -5.76 17.75 -0.94
C THR A 58 -7.07 17.03 -0.62
N GLY A 59 -7.34 15.91 -1.30
CA GLY A 59 -8.60 15.15 -1.21
C GLY A 59 -8.49 13.82 -0.44
N LYS A 60 -8.76 12.72 -1.14
CA LYS A 60 -8.68 11.36 -0.58
C LYS A 60 -7.63 10.53 -1.31
N TYR A 61 -7.32 9.39 -0.72
CA TYR A 61 -6.66 8.29 -1.40
C TYR A 61 -7.50 7.02 -1.29
N LEU A 62 -7.26 6.08 -2.19
CA LEU A 62 -7.77 4.71 -2.16
C LEU A 62 -6.58 3.76 -2.13
N ILE A 63 -6.66 2.77 -1.25
CA ILE A 63 -5.73 1.64 -1.21
C ILE A 63 -6.51 0.35 -1.44
N GLY A 64 -5.96 -0.53 -2.26
CA GLY A 64 -6.54 -1.83 -2.56
C GLY A 64 -5.47 -2.91 -2.50
N VAL A 65 -5.80 -4.05 -1.90
CA VAL A 65 -4.91 -5.22 -1.89
C VAL A 65 -5.63 -6.35 -2.60
N ASN A 66 -4.95 -6.97 -3.56
CA ASN A 66 -5.37 -8.22 -4.19
C ASN A 66 -4.41 -9.34 -3.79
N ILE A 67 -4.80 -10.18 -2.83
CA ILE A 67 -4.02 -11.32 -2.37
C ILE A 67 -4.24 -12.47 -3.35
N LYS A 68 -3.17 -12.97 -3.95
CA LYS A 68 -3.24 -13.98 -5.00
C LYS A 68 -3.62 -15.35 -4.45
N GLY A 69 -4.62 -15.97 -5.10
CA GLY A 69 -5.00 -17.36 -4.88
C GLY A 69 -4.17 -18.34 -5.73
N SER A 70 -4.60 -19.60 -5.77
CA SER A 70 -4.06 -20.59 -6.73
C SER A 70 -4.44 -20.30 -8.18
N SER A 71 -5.51 -19.53 -8.39
CA SER A 71 -5.99 -19.03 -9.68
C SER A 71 -6.81 -17.74 -9.46
N PRO A 72 -7.05 -16.92 -10.50
CA PRO A 72 -7.68 -15.61 -10.35
C PRO A 72 -9.08 -15.62 -9.73
N GLU A 73 -9.83 -16.72 -9.84
CA GLU A 73 -11.14 -16.88 -9.19
C GLU A 73 -11.06 -17.04 -7.66
N TYR A 74 -9.86 -17.36 -7.11
CA TYR A 74 -9.60 -17.44 -5.68
C TYR A 74 -8.80 -16.23 -5.15
N ASP A 75 -8.61 -15.20 -5.96
CA ASP A 75 -8.02 -13.94 -5.51
C ASP A 75 -8.92 -13.29 -4.44
N TYR A 76 -8.32 -12.87 -3.33
CA TYR A 76 -9.02 -12.11 -2.29
C TYR A 76 -8.72 -10.62 -2.43
N LYS A 77 -9.76 -9.81 -2.61
CA LYS A 77 -9.66 -8.37 -2.89
C LYS A 77 -10.32 -7.55 -1.80
N VAL A 78 -9.61 -6.54 -1.32
CA VAL A 78 -10.12 -5.58 -0.35
C VAL A 78 -9.65 -4.17 -0.70
N SER A 79 -10.50 -3.17 -0.49
CA SER A 79 -10.15 -1.76 -0.69
C SER A 79 -10.70 -0.87 0.41
N HIS A 80 -9.96 0.20 0.70
CA HIS A 80 -10.32 1.18 1.72
C HIS A 80 -9.97 2.60 1.25
N PRO A 81 -10.85 3.57 1.48
CA PRO A 81 -10.52 4.98 1.33
C PRO A 81 -9.76 5.50 2.56
N GLY A 82 -8.97 6.54 2.35
CA GLY A 82 -8.36 7.34 3.41
C GLY A 82 -8.35 8.82 3.06
N ASN A 83 -8.17 9.65 4.09
CA ASN A 83 -8.10 11.10 3.94
C ASN A 83 -6.63 11.54 3.88
N VAL A 84 -6.28 12.46 2.98
CA VAL A 84 -4.91 12.99 2.84
C VAL A 84 -4.69 14.30 3.61
N ALA A 85 -5.57 14.66 4.55
CA ALA A 85 -5.40 15.85 5.38
C ALA A 85 -4.01 15.88 6.02
N ARG A 86 -3.27 16.98 5.81
CA ARG A 86 -1.88 17.20 6.29
C ARG A 86 -0.83 16.25 5.70
N SER A 87 -1.14 15.51 4.64
CA SER A 87 -0.22 14.59 3.96
C SER A 87 1.10 15.25 3.54
N THR A 88 1.09 16.49 3.06
CA THR A 88 2.33 17.23 2.72
C THR A 88 3.33 17.28 3.87
N ALA A 89 2.88 17.59 5.09
CA ALA A 89 3.75 17.71 6.26
C ALA A 89 4.29 16.34 6.69
N GLU A 90 3.44 15.32 6.69
CA GLU A 90 3.83 13.95 7.07
C GLU A 90 4.76 13.30 6.04
N VAL A 91 4.53 13.53 4.74
CA VAL A 91 5.44 13.07 3.68
C VAL A 91 6.80 13.74 3.81
N ASN A 92 6.88 15.05 4.08
CA ASN A 92 8.16 15.72 4.29
C ASN A 92 8.93 15.18 5.51
N LYS A 93 8.22 14.88 6.62
CA LYS A 93 8.83 14.24 7.80
C LYS A 93 9.36 12.85 7.47
N PHE A 94 8.55 12.04 6.79
CA PHE A 94 8.92 10.69 6.38
C PHE A 94 10.13 10.70 5.44
N ALA A 95 10.10 11.52 4.38
CA ALA A 95 11.19 11.65 3.43
C ALA A 95 12.50 12.07 4.10
N LYS A 96 12.45 13.01 5.05
CA LYS A 96 13.62 13.41 5.83
C LYS A 96 14.14 12.29 6.73
N ALA A 97 13.25 11.54 7.38
CA ALA A 97 13.63 10.43 8.27
C ALA A 97 14.25 9.25 7.51
N CYS A 98 13.83 9.05 6.25
CA CYS A 98 14.30 7.97 5.39
C CYS A 98 15.37 8.39 4.37
N ASP A 99 15.85 9.64 4.43
CA ASP A 99 16.78 10.25 3.45
C ASP A 99 16.34 10.11 1.98
N ILE A 100 15.03 10.21 1.74
CA ILE A 100 14.43 10.13 0.40
C ILE A 100 14.37 11.53 -0.21
N LYS A 101 14.88 11.68 -1.44
CA LYS A 101 14.76 12.92 -2.22
C LYS A 101 13.45 12.92 -3.02
N LEU A 102 12.51 13.80 -2.65
CA LEU A 102 11.20 13.97 -3.29
C LEU A 102 11.11 15.24 -4.14
#